data_AF-A0A0D2N308-F1
#
_entry.id   AF-A0A0D2N308-F1
#
_cell.length_a   1.000
_cell.length_b   1.000
_cell.length_c   1.000
_cell.angle_alpha   90.00
_cell.angle_beta   90.00
_cell.angle_gamma   90.00
#
_symmetry.space_group_name_H-M   'P 1'
#
loop_
_entity.id
_entity.type
_entity.pdbx_description
1 polymer ?
#
loop_
_entity_poly.entity_id
_entity_poly.type
_entity_poly.pdbx_seq_one_letter_code
_entity_poly.pdbx_strand_id
1 'polypeptide(L)'
;MRIACQRASSLIVVNARLAAPRPLAAGAAPVRRSSSAAHQAFAAPFGTSFGASSFTAPLASAPRAPHLSRSVATAAGDGSSGSELWGQLLRKVATAVVGTGCFWCTEACYQQIKGVSSVVSGYAGGHVSDPSYEAVCGKKTGHIEVVKITFDPAVVSYKELLEVFFTIHDPTTPDRQGNDVGPQYASAIFYADAEQEAVAKEVREQVTKDKLWPNPIVTKLLPLATDGPAQFWSAEKYHWDYFNRNPGQPYCMFVVEPKVAKFRSKWAAKLIK
;
A
#
# COMPACT_ATOMS: atom_id res chain seq x y z
N MET A 1 14.72 -11.17 -23.15
CA MET A 1 14.77 -10.02 -22.21
C MET A 1 14.42 -10.54 -20.82
N ARG A 2 15.31 -10.41 -19.83
CA ARG A 2 15.21 -11.09 -18.52
C ARG A 2 15.71 -10.15 -17.39
N ILE A 3 14.88 -9.24 -16.91
CA ILE A 3 15.36 -8.13 -16.03
C ILE A 3 14.66 -8.08 -14.66
N ALA A 4 13.33 -8.21 -14.55
CA ALA A 4 12.67 -8.04 -13.26
C ALA A 4 12.84 -9.20 -12.27
N CYS A 5 13.08 -10.45 -12.71
CA CYS A 5 13.44 -11.55 -11.78
C CYS A 5 14.03 -12.84 -12.39
N GLN A 6 14.42 -12.86 -13.66
CA GLN A 6 14.65 -14.14 -14.38
C GLN A 6 16.11 -14.65 -14.38
N ARG A 7 16.90 -14.31 -13.34
CA ARG A 7 18.33 -14.72 -13.20
C ARG A 7 18.63 -15.70 -12.05
N ALA A 8 17.64 -16.23 -11.35
CA ALA A 8 17.82 -17.21 -10.27
C ALA A 8 17.60 -18.69 -10.70
N SER A 9 18.04 -19.07 -11.90
CA SER A 9 18.18 -20.48 -12.33
C SER A 9 18.91 -20.57 -13.68
N SER A 10 20.16 -21.04 -13.64
CA SER A 10 20.89 -21.83 -14.66
C SER A 10 22.40 -21.60 -14.55
N LEU A 11 23.09 -22.40 -13.74
CA LEU A 11 24.53 -22.71 -13.90
C LEU A 11 24.94 -23.94 -13.08
N ILE A 12 24.22 -25.06 -13.27
CA ILE A 12 24.77 -26.40 -13.06
C ILE A 12 24.54 -27.18 -14.35
N VAL A 13 25.58 -27.28 -15.18
CA VAL A 13 25.62 -28.24 -16.29
C VAL A 13 26.03 -29.58 -15.70
N VAL A 14 25.06 -30.45 -15.44
CA VAL A 14 25.33 -31.88 -15.22
C VAL A 14 24.60 -32.67 -16.31
N ASN A 15 25.39 -33.22 -17.23
CA ASN A 15 24.95 -34.26 -18.14
C ASN A 15 24.55 -35.50 -17.32
N ALA A 16 23.26 -35.86 -17.31
CA ALA A 16 22.81 -37.18 -16.86
C ALA A 16 21.69 -37.68 -17.78
N ARG A 17 21.79 -38.95 -18.17
CA ARG A 17 21.00 -39.57 -19.24
C ARG A 17 19.62 -40.04 -18.75
N LEU A 18 18.72 -40.23 -19.72
CA LEU A 18 17.41 -40.87 -19.59
C LEU A 18 17.47 -42.21 -18.84
N ALA A 19 16.63 -42.39 -17.82
CA ALA A 19 16.14 -43.70 -17.36
C ALA A 19 14.86 -43.55 -16.52
N ALA A 20 13.86 -44.41 -16.81
CA ALA A 20 12.64 -44.65 -16.03
C ALA A 20 12.05 -46.00 -16.52
N PRO A 21 11.05 -46.62 -15.85
CA PRO A 21 10.60 -46.52 -14.44
C PRO A 21 10.53 -47.92 -13.74
N ARG A 22 10.13 -48.01 -12.46
CA ARG A 22 9.26 -49.08 -11.84
C ARG A 22 9.02 -48.85 -10.32
N PRO A 23 8.05 -49.53 -9.63
CA PRO A 23 7.09 -48.81 -8.75
C PRO A 23 6.74 -49.46 -7.38
N LEU A 24 5.70 -48.91 -6.73
CA LEU A 24 4.76 -49.50 -5.72
C LEU A 24 5.19 -49.68 -4.24
N ALA A 25 4.54 -48.91 -3.35
CA ALA A 25 3.77 -49.32 -2.15
C ALA A 25 3.17 -48.04 -1.52
N ALA A 26 1.86 -47.85 -1.27
CA ALA A 26 0.86 -48.64 -0.54
C ALA A 26 0.99 -48.56 1.00
N GLY A 27 0.05 -47.85 1.66
CA GLY A 27 -0.05 -47.73 3.12
C GLY A 27 -1.15 -46.74 3.55
N ALA A 28 -2.25 -47.24 4.11
CA ALA A 28 -3.40 -46.44 4.55
C ALA A 28 -3.47 -46.28 6.08
N ALA A 29 -4.26 -45.31 6.54
CA ALA A 29 -4.59 -44.98 7.94
C ALA A 29 -5.53 -46.05 8.58
N PRO A 30 -6.14 -45.89 9.79
CA PRO A 30 -6.14 -44.76 10.77
C PRO A 30 -6.02 -45.21 12.25
N VAL A 31 -6.33 -44.33 13.24
CA VAL A 31 -7.15 -44.64 14.45
C VAL A 31 -7.38 -43.42 15.39
N ARG A 32 -8.66 -43.23 15.81
CA ARG A 32 -9.29 -42.61 17.02
C ARG A 32 -8.59 -41.45 17.79
N ARG A 33 -9.26 -40.30 18.01
CA ARG A 33 -10.38 -39.96 18.95
C ARG A 33 -10.00 -39.93 20.46
N SER A 34 -10.08 -38.74 21.06
CA SER A 34 -10.24 -38.48 22.49
C SER A 34 -11.27 -37.34 22.69
N SER A 35 -11.39 -36.70 23.87
CA SER A 35 -12.53 -35.83 24.22
C SER A 35 -12.28 -34.87 25.40
N SER A 36 -13.32 -34.06 25.75
CA SER A 36 -13.41 -33.03 26.82
C SER A 36 -12.90 -31.64 26.41
N ALA A 37 -13.62 -30.50 26.50
CA ALA A 37 -14.84 -30.06 27.21
C ALA A 37 -14.65 -29.51 28.64
N ALA A 38 -15.03 -28.22 28.76
CA ALA A 38 -15.82 -27.58 29.82
C ALA A 38 -15.13 -26.83 31.00
N HIS A 39 -15.87 -25.80 31.47
CA HIS A 39 -15.77 -25.05 32.74
C HIS A 39 -14.68 -23.94 32.82
N GLN A 40 -14.86 -22.81 33.53
CA GLN A 40 -16.06 -22.19 34.14
C GLN A 40 -15.86 -20.67 34.32
N ALA A 41 -16.95 -19.98 34.64
CA ALA A 41 -17.11 -18.56 34.90
C ALA A 41 -16.47 -18.06 36.23
N PHE A 42 -16.40 -16.73 36.41
CA PHE A 42 -16.65 -15.89 37.62
C PHE A 42 -16.12 -14.46 37.30
N ALA A 43 -16.94 -13.41 37.18
CA ALA A 43 -17.60 -12.61 38.22
C ALA A 43 -16.78 -11.38 38.67
N ALA A 44 -17.38 -10.18 38.58
CA ALA A 44 -16.86 -8.91 39.11
C ALA A 44 -17.27 -8.70 40.57
N PRO A 45 -16.71 -7.70 41.29
CA PRO A 45 -17.60 -6.68 41.86
C PRO A 45 -17.05 -5.24 41.97
N PHE A 46 -17.99 -4.29 41.92
CA PHE A 46 -18.14 -3.02 42.67
C PHE A 46 -16.95 -2.18 43.17
N GLY A 47 -17.07 -0.86 42.98
CA GLY A 47 -16.32 0.17 43.71
C GLY A 47 -16.83 1.59 43.44
N THR A 48 -17.69 2.13 44.31
CA THR A 48 -18.20 3.52 44.28
C THR A 48 -17.35 4.45 45.18
N SER A 49 -17.28 5.77 44.89
CA SER A 49 -17.45 6.84 45.90
C SER A 49 -17.22 8.28 45.36
N PHE A 50 -18.19 9.15 45.65
CA PHE A 50 -18.18 10.60 45.98
C PHE A 50 -16.96 11.53 45.74
N GLY A 51 -17.27 12.80 45.42
CA GLY A 51 -16.34 13.92 45.60
C GLY A 51 -16.79 15.27 45.00
N ALA A 52 -17.86 15.89 45.51
CA ALA A 52 -18.23 17.26 45.12
C ALA A 52 -17.67 18.30 46.11
N SER A 53 -17.21 19.46 45.62
CA SER A 53 -17.20 20.73 46.38
C SER A 53 -16.99 21.94 45.47
N SER A 54 -17.85 22.93 45.66
CA SER A 54 -17.84 24.22 44.97
C SER A 54 -17.02 25.25 45.77
N PHE A 55 -16.35 26.19 45.09
CA PHE A 55 -15.95 27.45 45.72
C PHE A 55 -16.14 28.64 44.77
N THR A 56 -16.76 29.69 45.27
CA THR A 56 -17.09 30.94 44.57
C THR A 56 -16.16 32.08 45.00
N ALA A 57 -15.69 32.86 44.02
CA ALA A 57 -15.40 34.32 43.97
C ALA A 57 -15.01 35.11 45.26
N PRO A 58 -14.17 36.16 45.14
CA PRO A 58 -14.74 37.47 44.74
C PRO A 58 -13.86 38.33 43.80
N LEU A 59 -14.47 39.42 43.32
CA LEU A 59 -13.85 40.49 42.52
C LEU A 59 -12.78 41.28 43.30
N ALA A 60 -11.81 41.82 42.56
CA ALA A 60 -11.12 43.06 42.92
C ALA A 60 -10.91 43.93 41.66
N SER A 61 -11.24 45.22 41.75
CA SER A 61 -11.19 46.19 40.64
C SER A 61 -10.09 47.25 40.86
N ALA A 62 -9.35 47.58 39.80
CA ALA A 62 -8.38 48.68 39.77
C ALA A 62 -8.14 49.11 38.29
N PRO A 63 -7.47 50.25 37.99
CA PRO A 63 -8.19 51.40 37.44
C PRO A 63 -7.86 51.74 35.99
N ARG A 64 -8.67 52.64 35.42
CA ARG A 64 -8.61 53.11 34.03
C ARG A 64 -7.62 54.28 33.89
N ALA A 65 -6.72 54.19 32.91
CA ALA A 65 -5.76 55.25 32.53
C ALA A 65 -5.73 55.41 30.99
N PRO A 66 -5.20 56.51 30.43
CA PRO A 66 -5.91 57.27 29.40
C PRO A 66 -5.63 56.88 27.94
N HIS A 67 -6.53 57.33 27.08
CA HIS A 67 -6.41 57.23 25.62
C HIS A 67 -5.16 57.96 25.10
N LEU A 68 -4.31 57.25 24.36
CA LEU A 68 -3.37 57.84 23.41
C LEU A 68 -3.65 57.27 22.02
N SER A 69 -4.47 57.98 21.26
CA SER A 69 -4.75 57.69 19.86
C SER A 69 -3.50 57.98 19.02
N ARG A 70 -2.71 56.95 18.74
CA ARG A 70 -1.67 57.01 17.70
C ARG A 70 -2.19 56.22 16.49
N SER A 71 -2.55 56.93 15.43
CA SER A 71 -2.92 56.35 14.15
C SER A 71 -1.71 55.66 13.52
N VAL A 72 -1.51 54.38 13.84
CA VAL A 72 -0.66 53.51 13.03
C VAL A 72 -1.44 53.24 11.75
N ALA A 73 -0.90 53.67 10.61
CA ALA A 73 -1.44 53.28 9.32
C ALA A 73 -1.32 51.76 9.19
N THR A 74 -2.45 51.06 9.35
CA THR A 74 -2.53 49.64 9.08
C THR A 74 -2.38 49.43 7.58
N ALA A 75 -1.16 49.13 7.15
CA ALA A 75 -0.97 48.39 5.92
C ALA A 75 -1.80 47.11 6.06
N ALA A 76 -2.81 46.96 5.21
CA ALA A 76 -3.65 45.77 5.19
C ALA A 76 -2.84 44.60 4.60
N GLY A 77 -2.03 43.97 5.45
CA GLY A 77 -1.55 42.62 5.19
C GLY A 77 -2.75 41.70 5.21
N ASP A 78 -2.98 40.99 4.13
CA ASP A 78 -4.03 39.99 4.04
C ASP A 78 -3.74 38.84 5.02
N GLY A 79 -4.72 38.50 5.85
CA GLY A 79 -4.59 37.47 6.91
C GLY A 79 -4.48 36.04 6.39
N SER A 80 -4.12 35.84 5.11
CA SER A 80 -4.10 34.58 4.39
C SER A 80 -2.98 33.65 4.88
N SER A 81 -1.75 34.16 4.99
CA SER A 81 -0.54 33.37 5.25
C SER A 81 -0.58 32.55 6.53
N GLY A 82 -1.17 33.08 7.61
CA GLY A 82 -1.37 32.34 8.85
C GLY A 82 -2.29 31.13 8.67
N SER A 83 -3.44 31.33 8.02
CA SER A 83 -4.39 30.24 7.75
C SER A 83 -3.86 29.18 6.78
N GLU A 84 -3.07 29.56 5.78
CA GLU A 84 -2.44 28.58 4.87
C GLU A 84 -1.37 27.74 5.56
N LEU A 85 -0.55 28.34 6.44
CA LEU A 85 0.46 27.62 7.22
C LEU A 85 -0.17 26.61 8.19
N TRP A 86 -1.23 27.01 8.92
CA TRP A 86 -1.98 26.07 9.78
C TRP A 86 -2.73 25.01 8.97
N GLY A 87 -3.28 25.38 7.80
CA GLY A 87 -3.93 24.44 6.88
C GLY A 87 -2.95 23.44 6.24
N GLN A 88 -1.67 23.78 6.11
CA GLN A 88 -0.61 22.85 5.70
C GLN A 88 -0.16 21.93 6.85
N LEU A 89 0.01 22.46 8.07
CA LEU A 89 0.38 21.63 9.25
C LEU A 89 -0.69 20.60 9.63
N LEU A 90 -1.96 20.84 9.32
CA LEU A 90 -3.09 19.95 9.62
C LEU A 90 -3.47 19.00 8.47
N ARG A 91 -2.68 18.92 7.38
CA ARG A 91 -2.95 17.97 6.29
C ARG A 91 -2.85 16.52 6.78
N LYS A 92 -4.01 15.88 6.94
CA LYS A 92 -4.13 14.47 7.30
C LYS A 92 -3.61 13.59 6.15
N VAL A 93 -2.31 13.27 6.15
CA VAL A 93 -1.74 12.32 5.20
C VAL A 93 -2.28 10.91 5.42
N ALA A 94 -2.50 10.18 4.32
CA ALA A 94 -2.95 8.79 4.31
C ALA A 94 -1.99 7.91 3.50
N THR A 95 -2.04 6.60 3.70
CA THR A 95 -1.21 5.63 2.96
C THR A 95 -2.01 4.53 2.30
N ALA A 96 -1.61 4.12 1.10
CA ALA A 96 -2.11 2.95 0.38
C ALA A 96 -0.94 2.03 0.04
N VAL A 97 -1.13 0.71 0.09
CA VAL A 97 -0.10 -0.28 -0.32
C VAL A 97 -0.70 -1.22 -1.37
N VAL A 98 -0.10 -1.25 -2.56
CA VAL A 98 -0.63 -1.97 -3.72
C VAL A 98 0.47 -2.68 -4.53
N GLY A 99 0.19 -3.88 -5.00
CA GLY A 99 1.06 -4.68 -5.89
C GLY A 99 0.39 -4.91 -7.24
N THR A 100 1.11 -4.60 -8.32
CA THR A 100 0.56 -4.57 -9.70
C THR A 100 1.48 -5.28 -10.71
N GLY A 101 2.30 -6.23 -10.24
CA GLY A 101 3.48 -6.71 -10.97
C GLY A 101 4.73 -5.91 -10.61
N CYS A 102 5.65 -5.73 -11.56
CA CYS A 102 6.92 -5.04 -11.32
C CYS A 102 6.72 -3.61 -10.77
N PHE A 103 7.24 -3.36 -9.56
CA PHE A 103 7.00 -2.11 -8.82
C PHE A 103 7.52 -0.85 -9.52
N TRP A 104 8.51 -0.94 -10.42
CA TRP A 104 9.01 0.21 -11.20
C TRP A 104 7.96 0.78 -12.16
N CYS A 105 7.02 -0.05 -12.62
CA CYS A 105 5.88 0.43 -13.42
C CYS A 105 4.91 1.23 -12.54
N THR A 106 4.64 0.71 -11.35
CA THR A 106 3.66 1.21 -10.39
C THR A 106 4.12 2.54 -9.81
N GLU A 107 5.39 2.60 -9.37
CA GLU A 107 6.08 3.78 -8.85
C GLU A 107 5.97 4.95 -9.83
N ALA A 108 6.39 4.73 -11.08
CA ALA A 108 6.36 5.74 -12.13
C ALA A 108 4.96 6.28 -12.42
N CYS A 109 3.90 5.46 -12.29
CA CYS A 109 2.52 5.94 -12.46
C CYS A 109 2.07 6.81 -11.28
N TYR A 110 2.18 6.31 -10.04
CA TYR A 110 1.66 7.03 -8.87
C TYR A 110 2.44 8.30 -8.53
N GLN A 111 3.75 8.37 -8.81
CA GLN A 111 4.57 9.57 -8.61
C GLN A 111 4.01 10.81 -9.35
N GLN A 112 3.28 10.62 -10.44
CA GLN A 112 2.77 11.72 -11.29
C GLN A 112 1.37 12.21 -10.85
N ILE A 113 0.73 11.60 -9.86
CA ILE A 113 -0.65 11.92 -9.46
C ILE A 113 -0.68 13.12 -8.52
N LYS A 114 -1.52 14.11 -8.84
CA LYS A 114 -1.76 15.27 -7.99
C LYS A 114 -2.33 14.82 -6.64
N GLY A 115 -1.66 15.19 -5.56
CA GLY A 115 -2.02 14.79 -4.19
C GLY A 115 -1.22 13.60 -3.65
N VAL A 116 -0.50 12.86 -4.49
CA VAL A 116 0.53 11.93 -4.03
C VAL A 116 1.79 12.72 -3.66
N SER A 117 2.37 12.44 -2.49
CA SER A 117 3.56 13.12 -1.97
C SER A 117 4.79 12.21 -1.88
N SER A 118 4.59 10.89 -1.84
CA SER A 118 5.67 9.91 -1.85
C SER A 118 5.18 8.58 -2.42
N VAL A 119 6.04 7.88 -3.14
CA VAL A 119 5.82 6.49 -3.55
C VAL A 119 7.12 5.73 -3.29
N VAL A 120 7.04 4.64 -2.52
CA VAL A 120 8.20 3.84 -2.12
C VAL A 120 7.98 2.39 -2.54
N SER A 121 8.84 1.91 -3.45
CA SER A 121 8.91 0.51 -3.87
C SER A 121 9.30 -0.41 -2.69
N GLY A 122 8.69 -1.59 -2.58
CA GLY A 122 8.88 -2.49 -1.45
C GLY A 122 8.25 -3.87 -1.61
N TYR A 123 8.21 -4.61 -0.49
CA TYR A 123 7.78 -6.00 -0.39
C TYR A 123 6.77 -6.16 0.75
N ALA A 124 5.68 -6.90 0.52
CA ALA A 124 4.67 -7.15 1.55
C ALA A 124 3.99 -8.53 1.42
N GLY A 125 3.38 -9.01 2.50
CA GLY A 125 2.55 -10.21 2.54
C GLY A 125 3.29 -11.56 2.59
N GLY A 126 4.61 -11.56 2.53
CA GLY A 126 5.43 -12.77 2.74
C GLY A 126 5.63 -13.11 4.22
N HIS A 127 6.49 -14.09 4.48
CA HIS A 127 6.78 -14.59 5.84
C HIS A 127 8.24 -14.38 6.28
N VAL A 128 9.09 -13.82 5.42
CA VAL A 128 10.51 -13.62 5.70
C VAL A 128 10.78 -12.20 6.20
N SER A 129 11.45 -12.15 7.35
CA SER A 129 12.32 -11.09 7.87
C SER A 129 13.07 -10.23 6.85
N ASP A 130 12.91 -8.90 6.78
CA ASP A 130 13.85 -8.00 6.08
C ASP A 130 14.35 -8.55 4.73
N PRO A 131 13.43 -8.83 3.78
CA PRO A 131 13.73 -9.59 2.59
C PRO A 131 14.55 -8.76 1.58
N SER A 132 15.68 -9.30 1.11
CA SER A 132 16.36 -8.71 -0.05
C SER A 132 15.61 -9.02 -1.34
N TYR A 133 15.85 -8.20 -2.36
CA TYR A 133 15.34 -8.44 -3.72
C TYR A 133 15.64 -9.85 -4.22
N GLU A 134 16.84 -10.39 -4.03
CA GLU A 134 17.22 -11.74 -4.44
C GLU A 134 16.40 -12.83 -3.72
N ALA A 135 16.11 -12.62 -2.42
CA ALA A 135 15.30 -13.54 -1.64
C ALA A 135 13.85 -13.58 -2.15
N VAL A 136 13.24 -12.41 -2.37
CA VAL A 136 11.93 -12.28 -3.05
C VAL A 136 11.98 -12.94 -4.42
N CYS A 137 13.07 -12.74 -5.15
CA CYS A 137 13.25 -13.32 -6.47
C CYS A 137 13.40 -14.86 -6.49
N GLY A 138 13.84 -15.45 -5.38
CA GLY A 138 13.78 -16.89 -5.15
C GLY A 138 12.36 -17.47 -5.08
N LYS A 139 11.31 -16.61 -5.03
CA LYS A 139 9.87 -16.96 -5.01
C LYS A 139 9.42 -17.76 -3.78
N LYS A 140 10.29 -17.90 -2.78
CA LYS A 140 10.05 -18.71 -1.58
C LYS A 140 9.62 -17.89 -0.37
N THR A 141 9.82 -16.57 -0.36
CA THR A 141 9.51 -15.70 0.78
C THR A 141 8.01 -15.41 0.93
N GLY A 142 7.21 -15.64 -0.11
CA GLY A 142 5.79 -15.28 -0.18
C GLY A 142 5.52 -13.78 -0.42
N HIS A 143 6.56 -12.93 -0.44
CA HIS A 143 6.39 -11.48 -0.63
C HIS A 143 5.95 -11.12 -2.04
N ILE A 144 5.12 -10.08 -2.12
CA ILE A 144 4.64 -9.41 -3.34
C ILE A 144 5.41 -8.10 -3.50
N GLU A 145 5.87 -7.78 -4.71
CA GLU A 145 6.35 -6.44 -5.08
C GLU A 145 5.18 -5.46 -5.00
N VAL A 146 5.35 -4.44 -4.15
CA VAL A 146 4.35 -3.43 -3.87
C VAL A 146 4.96 -2.03 -3.94
N VAL A 147 4.11 -1.02 -4.03
CA VAL A 147 4.45 0.35 -3.68
C VAL A 147 3.63 0.80 -2.48
N LYS A 148 4.26 1.54 -1.57
CA LYS A 148 3.57 2.33 -0.55
C LYS A 148 3.43 3.77 -1.05
N ILE A 149 2.20 4.22 -1.21
CA ILE A 149 1.82 5.54 -1.70
C ILE A 149 1.40 6.38 -0.48
N THR A 150 2.03 7.52 -0.26
CA THR A 150 1.59 8.53 0.72
C THR A 150 0.89 9.65 -0.03
N PHE A 151 -0.32 10.02 0.39
CA PHE A 151 -1.18 10.96 -0.33
C PHE A 151 -2.00 11.86 0.60
N ASP A 152 -2.48 12.96 0.02
CA ASP A 152 -3.42 13.89 0.64
C ASP A 152 -4.87 13.54 0.24
N PRO A 153 -5.69 13.01 1.16
CA PRO A 153 -7.06 12.59 0.90
C PRO A 153 -8.01 13.75 0.58
N ALA A 154 -7.62 15.00 0.81
CA ALA A 154 -8.37 16.18 0.37
C ALA A 154 -8.12 16.52 -1.11
N VAL A 155 -7.11 15.90 -1.75
CA VAL A 155 -6.72 16.13 -3.14
C VAL A 155 -6.96 14.91 -4.03
N VAL A 156 -6.72 13.70 -3.51
CA VAL A 156 -7.01 12.43 -4.18
C VAL A 156 -7.47 11.39 -3.16
N SER A 157 -8.62 10.77 -3.39
CA SER A 157 -9.18 9.76 -2.50
C SER A 157 -8.53 8.39 -2.66
N TYR A 158 -8.60 7.55 -1.62
CA TYR A 158 -8.18 6.15 -1.71
C TYR A 158 -8.92 5.40 -2.83
N LYS A 159 -10.21 5.70 -3.04
CA LYS A 159 -11.02 5.14 -4.14
C LYS A 159 -10.42 5.47 -5.51
N GLU A 160 -10.05 6.72 -5.77
CA GLU A 160 -9.42 7.13 -7.03
C GLU A 160 -8.05 6.45 -7.24
N LEU A 161 -7.26 6.25 -6.19
CA LEU A 161 -6.02 5.48 -6.28
C LEU A 161 -6.30 4.01 -6.67
N LEU A 162 -7.40 3.42 -6.19
CA LEU A 162 -7.80 2.07 -6.62
C LEU A 162 -8.42 2.01 -8.02
N GLU A 163 -9.08 3.08 -8.47
CA GLU A 163 -9.52 3.22 -9.86
C GLU A 163 -8.31 3.31 -10.80
N VAL A 164 -7.24 4.03 -10.40
CA VAL A 164 -5.95 4.00 -11.11
C VAL A 164 -5.38 2.58 -11.11
N PHE A 165 -5.29 1.91 -9.95
CA PHE A 165 -4.82 0.54 -9.80
C PHE A 165 -5.42 -0.40 -10.85
N PHE A 166 -6.75 -0.47 -10.98
CA PHE A 166 -7.42 -1.37 -11.93
C PHE A 166 -7.24 -1.00 -13.42
N THR A 167 -6.43 0.02 -13.74
CA THR A 167 -6.17 0.49 -15.12
C THR A 167 -4.69 0.48 -15.54
N ILE A 168 -3.75 0.28 -14.62
CA ILE A 168 -2.29 0.35 -14.91
C ILE A 168 -1.62 -1.02 -15.09
N HIS A 169 -2.32 -2.11 -14.76
CA HIS A 169 -1.89 -3.50 -14.93
C HIS A 169 -3.08 -4.40 -15.27
N ASP A 170 -2.82 -5.65 -15.68
CA ASP A 170 -3.86 -6.69 -15.79
C ASP A 170 -4.17 -7.30 -14.41
N PRO A 171 -5.37 -7.10 -13.84
CA PRO A 171 -5.77 -7.61 -12.53
C PRO A 171 -6.43 -9.00 -12.61
N THR A 172 -6.41 -9.64 -13.79
CA THR A 172 -7.06 -10.94 -14.09
C THR A 172 -6.06 -12.10 -14.20
N THR A 173 -4.77 -11.80 -14.37
CA THR A 173 -3.72 -12.83 -14.44
C THR A 173 -3.19 -13.20 -13.04
N PRO A 174 -3.38 -14.44 -12.56
CA PRO A 174 -2.88 -14.85 -11.25
C PRO A 174 -1.35 -14.93 -11.25
N ASP A 175 -0.72 -14.39 -10.21
CA ASP A 175 0.72 -14.46 -9.93
C ASP A 175 1.61 -14.14 -11.16
N ARG A 176 1.20 -13.11 -11.91
CA ARG A 176 1.82 -12.68 -13.17
C ARG A 176 1.44 -11.25 -13.53
N GLN A 177 2.36 -10.54 -14.18
CA GLN A 177 2.03 -9.36 -14.98
C GLN A 177 2.77 -9.38 -16.32
N GLY A 178 2.04 -9.60 -17.42
CA GLY A 178 2.64 -9.78 -18.75
C GLY A 178 3.68 -10.91 -18.76
N ASN A 179 4.94 -10.59 -19.04
CA ASN A 179 6.06 -11.53 -19.10
C ASN A 179 6.73 -11.78 -17.73
N ASP A 180 6.33 -11.05 -16.68
CA ASP A 180 6.88 -11.18 -15.34
C ASP A 180 6.01 -12.17 -14.56
N VAL A 181 6.53 -13.39 -14.37
CA VAL A 181 5.78 -14.55 -13.86
C VAL A 181 6.31 -15.03 -12.51
N GLY A 182 5.46 -15.05 -11.50
CA GLY A 182 5.77 -15.50 -10.14
C GLY A 182 4.87 -14.83 -9.09
N PRO A 183 4.73 -15.44 -7.89
CA PRO A 183 3.85 -14.94 -6.83
C PRO A 183 4.19 -13.50 -6.41
N GLN A 184 5.45 -13.08 -6.58
CA GLN A 184 5.85 -11.70 -6.30
C GLN A 184 5.18 -10.65 -7.19
N TYR A 185 4.62 -11.05 -8.33
CA TYR A 185 3.95 -10.16 -9.28
C TYR A 185 2.43 -10.24 -9.23
N ALA A 186 1.87 -10.81 -8.16
CA ALA A 186 0.44 -10.91 -7.97
C ALA A 186 -0.24 -9.54 -7.89
N SER A 187 -1.44 -9.42 -8.45
CA SER A 187 -2.32 -8.28 -8.21
C SER A 187 -2.82 -8.32 -6.75
N ALA A 188 -2.48 -7.31 -5.95
CA ALA A 188 -2.84 -7.25 -4.54
C ALA A 188 -3.09 -5.82 -4.05
N ILE A 189 -4.06 -5.66 -3.15
CA ILE A 189 -4.32 -4.44 -2.38
C ILE A 189 -4.16 -4.81 -0.90
N PHE A 190 -3.28 -4.09 -0.21
CA PHE A 190 -3.02 -4.26 1.21
C PHE A 190 -3.71 -3.15 2.00
N TYR A 191 -4.80 -3.49 2.69
CA TYR A 191 -5.63 -2.53 3.43
C TYR A 191 -5.12 -2.37 4.87
N ALA A 192 -4.99 -1.13 5.34
CA ALA A 192 -4.54 -0.84 6.71
C ALA A 192 -5.65 -0.98 7.76
N ASP A 193 -6.91 -0.83 7.36
CA ASP A 193 -8.08 -0.82 8.24
C ASP A 193 -9.35 -1.29 7.50
N ALA A 194 -10.46 -1.37 8.23
CA ALA A 194 -11.76 -1.82 7.71
C ALA A 194 -12.40 -0.84 6.70
N GLU A 195 -12.05 0.46 6.73
CA GLU A 195 -12.54 1.45 5.77
C GLU A 195 -11.86 1.22 4.42
N GLN A 196 -10.53 1.03 4.41
CA GLN A 196 -9.78 0.63 3.23
C GLN A 196 -10.20 -0.73 2.69
N GLU A 197 -10.53 -1.70 3.56
CA GLU A 197 -11.04 -3.01 3.12
C GLU A 197 -12.39 -2.86 2.40
N ALA A 198 -13.32 -2.07 2.95
CA ALA A 198 -14.63 -1.82 2.38
C ALA A 198 -14.54 -1.12 1.02
N VAL A 199 -13.76 -0.05 0.92
CA VAL A 199 -13.55 0.67 -0.35
C VAL A 199 -12.85 -0.23 -1.39
N ALA A 200 -11.89 -1.06 -0.98
CA ALA A 200 -11.23 -1.98 -1.91
C ALA A 200 -12.16 -3.09 -2.44
N LYS A 201 -13.12 -3.54 -1.63
CA LYS A 201 -14.21 -4.44 -2.07
C LYS A 201 -15.13 -3.73 -3.06
N GLU A 202 -15.62 -2.53 -2.71
CA GLU A 202 -16.52 -1.72 -3.53
C GLU A 202 -15.93 -1.47 -4.93
N VAL A 203 -14.70 -0.97 -5.02
CA VAL A 203 -14.05 -0.66 -6.31
C VAL A 203 -13.84 -1.92 -7.14
N ARG A 204 -13.43 -3.05 -6.51
CA ARG A 204 -13.25 -4.33 -7.21
C ARG A 204 -14.57 -4.87 -7.77
N GLU A 205 -15.66 -4.73 -7.02
CA GLU A 205 -17.00 -5.13 -7.44
C GLU A 205 -17.53 -4.24 -8.56
N GLN A 206 -17.35 -2.93 -8.45
CA GLN A 206 -17.73 -1.96 -9.49
C GLN A 206 -16.96 -2.20 -10.80
N VAL A 207 -15.64 -2.40 -10.74
CA VAL A 207 -14.79 -2.77 -11.90
C VAL A 207 -15.24 -4.07 -12.57
N THR A 208 -15.70 -5.04 -11.77
CA THR A 208 -16.24 -6.32 -12.27
C THR A 208 -17.60 -6.12 -12.95
N LYS A 209 -18.49 -5.34 -12.34
CA LYS A 209 -19.82 -4.99 -12.85
C LYS A 209 -19.77 -4.20 -14.16
N ASP A 210 -18.84 -3.25 -14.25
CA ASP A 210 -18.62 -2.42 -15.44
C ASP A 210 -17.90 -3.17 -16.57
N LYS A 211 -17.46 -4.41 -16.33
CA LYS A 211 -16.76 -5.27 -17.30
C LYS A 211 -15.53 -4.59 -17.90
N LEU A 212 -14.80 -3.81 -17.09
CA LEU A 212 -13.56 -3.15 -17.50
C LEU A 212 -12.50 -4.14 -18.02
N TRP A 213 -12.59 -5.39 -17.55
CA TRP A 213 -11.75 -6.51 -17.97
C TRP A 213 -12.62 -7.67 -18.49
N PRO A 214 -12.17 -8.41 -19.52
CA PRO A 214 -12.93 -9.52 -20.10
C PRO A 214 -12.92 -10.78 -19.24
N ASN A 215 -11.92 -10.91 -18.35
CA ASN A 215 -11.73 -12.04 -17.45
C ASN A 215 -12.06 -11.63 -15.99
N PRO A 216 -12.37 -12.60 -15.10
CA PRO A 216 -12.59 -12.31 -13.69
C PRO A 216 -11.39 -11.64 -12.99
N ILE A 217 -11.67 -10.71 -12.09
CA ILE A 217 -10.65 -10.04 -11.29
C ILE A 217 -10.09 -10.99 -10.21
N VAL A 218 -8.79 -11.27 -10.24
CA VAL A 218 -8.11 -12.18 -9.28
C VAL A 218 -7.33 -11.42 -8.20
N THR A 219 -7.60 -10.12 -8.04
CA THR A 219 -6.90 -9.25 -7.10
C THR A 219 -7.14 -9.66 -5.65
N LYS A 220 -6.04 -9.96 -4.96
CA LYS A 220 -6.01 -10.31 -3.53
C LYS A 220 -6.30 -9.06 -2.71
N LEU A 221 -7.21 -9.14 -1.76
CA LEU A 221 -7.39 -8.13 -0.71
C LEU A 221 -6.78 -8.72 0.56
N LEU A 222 -5.75 -8.10 1.11
CA LEU A 222 -4.97 -8.63 2.22
C LEU A 222 -4.84 -7.56 3.32
N PRO A 223 -4.89 -7.91 4.61
CA PRO A 223 -4.57 -6.95 5.66
C PRO A 223 -3.08 -6.58 5.59
N LEU A 224 -2.78 -5.29 5.68
CA LEU A 224 -1.43 -4.81 5.91
C LEU A 224 -1.14 -4.94 7.41
N ALA A 225 -0.22 -5.82 7.79
CA ALA A 225 0.11 -5.96 9.21
C ALA A 225 0.95 -4.77 9.69
N THR A 226 0.63 -4.27 10.89
CA THR A 226 1.45 -3.30 11.63
C THR A 226 2.73 -3.92 12.18
N ASP A 227 2.72 -5.24 12.38
CA ASP A 227 3.74 -6.02 13.05
C ASP A 227 3.72 -7.46 12.53
N GLY A 228 4.91 -8.07 12.41
CA GLY A 228 5.06 -9.44 11.92
C GLY A 228 5.11 -9.59 10.39
N PRO A 229 4.87 -10.80 9.85
CA PRO A 229 5.30 -11.18 8.51
C PRO A 229 4.71 -10.32 7.37
N ALA A 230 3.43 -9.96 7.46
CA ALA A 230 2.72 -9.21 6.42
C ALA A 230 2.92 -7.68 6.46
N GLN A 231 3.96 -7.20 7.16
CA GLN A 231 4.35 -5.79 7.15
C GLN A 231 4.90 -5.34 5.78
N PHE A 232 4.95 -4.03 5.56
CA PHE A 232 5.68 -3.43 4.44
C PHE A 232 7.18 -3.35 4.74
N TRP A 233 8.00 -3.93 3.87
CA TRP A 233 9.45 -3.78 3.84
C TRP A 233 9.84 -2.86 2.67
N SER A 234 10.65 -1.84 2.92
CA SER A 234 11.16 -0.99 1.84
C SER A 234 12.15 -1.78 1.00
N ALA A 235 12.04 -1.69 -0.33
CA ALA A 235 13.06 -2.18 -1.22
C ALA A 235 14.34 -1.33 -1.09
N GLU A 236 15.45 -1.88 -1.56
CA GLU A 236 16.76 -1.26 -1.57
C GLU A 236 16.74 0.04 -2.41
N LYS A 237 17.52 1.04 -1.99
CA LYS A 237 17.51 2.40 -2.60
C LYS A 237 17.86 2.44 -4.10
N TYR A 238 18.43 1.38 -4.66
CA TYR A 238 18.69 1.31 -6.10
C TYR A 238 17.43 0.99 -6.92
N HIS A 239 16.37 0.48 -6.31
CA HIS A 239 15.04 0.29 -6.91
C HIS A 239 14.17 1.56 -6.87
N TRP A 240 14.53 2.56 -6.06
CA TRP A 240 13.75 3.79 -5.92
C TRP A 240 13.97 4.71 -7.13
N ASP A 241 12.88 5.27 -7.64
CA ASP A 241 12.87 6.15 -8.81
C ASP A 241 13.49 5.49 -10.06
N TYR A 242 13.38 4.15 -10.15
CA TYR A 242 14.20 3.36 -11.08
C TYR A 242 13.91 3.74 -12.54
N PHE A 243 12.65 3.96 -12.89
CA PHE A 243 12.26 4.32 -14.24
C PHE A 243 12.86 5.66 -14.69
N ASN A 244 12.71 6.72 -13.88
CA ASN A 244 13.19 8.06 -14.21
C ASN A 244 14.72 8.14 -14.23
N ARG A 245 15.39 7.36 -13.37
CA ARG A 245 16.85 7.24 -13.34
C ARG A 245 17.45 6.38 -14.45
N ASN A 246 16.67 5.49 -15.06
CA ASN A 246 17.16 4.49 -16.02
C ASN A 246 16.33 4.45 -17.33
N PRO A 247 16.00 5.59 -17.97
CA PRO A 247 15.06 5.61 -19.10
C PRO A 247 15.55 4.79 -20.30
N GLY A 248 16.87 4.69 -20.50
CA GLY A 248 17.50 3.89 -21.55
C GLY A 248 17.61 2.38 -21.27
N GLN A 249 17.18 1.89 -20.11
CA GLN A 249 17.18 0.44 -19.86
C GLN A 249 16.13 -0.25 -20.75
N PRO A 250 16.43 -1.37 -21.43
CA PRO A 250 15.47 -2.02 -22.32
C PRO A 250 14.14 -2.42 -21.66
N TYR A 251 14.15 -2.77 -20.37
CA TYR A 251 12.91 -3.02 -19.64
C TYR A 251 12.08 -1.74 -19.47
N CYS A 252 12.73 -0.61 -19.14
CA CYS A 252 12.07 0.69 -19.05
C CYS A 252 11.48 1.13 -20.39
N MET A 253 12.25 1.06 -21.48
CA MET A 253 11.80 1.47 -22.82
C MET A 253 10.66 0.60 -23.38
N PHE A 254 10.73 -0.73 -23.22
CA PHE A 254 9.80 -1.65 -23.90
C PHE A 254 8.67 -2.20 -23.01
N VAL A 255 8.76 -2.05 -21.69
CA VAL A 255 7.75 -2.57 -20.73
C VAL A 255 7.16 -1.47 -19.85
N VAL A 256 7.97 -0.53 -19.34
CA VAL A 256 7.49 0.51 -18.42
C VAL A 256 6.86 1.69 -19.17
N GLU A 257 7.60 2.36 -20.05
CA GLU A 257 7.11 3.58 -20.73
C GLU A 257 5.81 3.35 -21.51
N PRO A 258 5.58 2.22 -22.25
CA PRO A 258 4.30 1.97 -22.91
C PRO A 258 3.11 1.86 -21.94
N LYS A 259 3.33 1.47 -20.67
CA LYS A 259 2.30 1.48 -19.62
C LYS A 259 2.12 2.89 -19.07
N VAL A 260 3.22 3.58 -18.74
CA VAL A 260 3.20 4.95 -18.20
C VAL A 260 2.56 5.93 -19.19
N ALA A 261 2.84 5.82 -20.50
CA ALA A 261 2.21 6.63 -21.54
C ALA A 261 0.69 6.40 -21.64
N LYS A 262 0.22 5.15 -21.54
CA LYS A 262 -1.23 4.82 -21.48
C LYS A 262 -1.88 5.39 -20.21
N PHE A 263 -1.21 5.27 -19.07
CA PHE A 263 -1.63 5.88 -17.81
C PHE A 263 -1.75 7.41 -17.94
N ARG A 264 -0.71 8.09 -18.44
CA ARG A 264 -0.69 9.55 -18.67
C ARG A 264 -1.86 10.00 -19.53
N SER A 265 -2.13 9.29 -20.63
CA SER A 265 -3.24 9.59 -21.53
C SER A 265 -4.60 9.44 -20.83
N LYS A 266 -4.82 8.34 -20.10
CA LYS A 266 -6.09 8.07 -19.40
C LYS A 266 -6.34 9.00 -18.22
N TRP A 267 -5.30 9.39 -17.50
CA TRP A 267 -5.40 10.10 -16.21
C TRP A 267 -4.92 11.56 -16.27
N ALA A 268 -4.75 12.15 -17.46
CA ALA A 268 -4.19 13.49 -17.69
C ALA A 268 -4.76 14.60 -16.77
N ALA A 269 -6.07 14.57 -16.46
CA ALA A 269 -6.72 15.54 -15.58
C ALA A 269 -6.34 15.42 -14.08
N LYS A 270 -5.75 14.31 -13.67
CA LYS A 270 -5.31 13.99 -12.30
C LYS A 270 -3.80 14.09 -12.11
N LEU A 271 -3.04 14.41 -13.16
CA LEU A 271 -1.58 14.52 -13.06
C LEU A 271 -1.15 15.86 -12.46
N ILE A 272 0.06 15.88 -11.90
CA ILE A 272 0.82 17.10 -11.67
C ILE A 272 1.15 17.70 -13.06
N LYS A 273 0.97 19.01 -13.21
CA LYS A 273 1.28 19.77 -14.43
C LYS A 273 2.69 20.35 -14.38
#